data_AF-G4CVH4-F1
#
_entry.id   AF-G4CVH4-F1
#
_cell.length_a   1.000
_cell.length_b   1.000
_cell.length_c   1.000
_cell.angle_alpha   90.00
_cell.angle_beta   90.00
_cell.angle_gamma   90.00
#
_symmetry.space_group_name_H-M   'P 1'
#
loop_
_entity.id
_entity.type
_entity.pdbx_description
1 polymer ?
#
loop_
_entity_poly.entity_id
_entity_poly.type
_entity_poly.pdbx_seq_one_letter_code
_entity_poly.pdbx_strand_id
1 'polypeptide(L)'
;MTYAPTTSLFNTHEPEPSFIDLDLHNPYRWINEFHETAGDEGWTGKTWSLPSWDQNNWYHPNVIGHEQIAGMVRPLVKPPRMYGLSAGVSQVAPVPGVRMRADVIGQNLVRAGEPLELDASSSYTSIGRIHRWQWDLDGDGHYEIDSATPRITRTLKQLGKYRAHLHITDGTGTSDTLTFPIHVTRDGDGVPDNQDNCPTIANQDQTDTDHNGVGDACDPHTKAPR
;
A
#
# COMPACT_ATOMS: atom_id res chain seq x y z
N MET A 1 -7.99 6.05 -21.25
CA MET A 1 -7.60 4.69 -20.82
C MET A 1 -6.59 4.18 -21.84
N THR A 2 -5.32 4.17 -21.47
CA THR A 2 -4.26 3.61 -22.34
C THR A 2 -4.19 2.12 -22.05
N TYR A 3 -4.65 1.31 -23.00
CA TYR A 3 -4.51 -0.15 -22.93
C TYR A 3 -3.03 -0.49 -23.05
N ALA A 4 -2.43 -1.02 -21.98
CA ALA A 4 -1.10 -1.62 -22.04
C ALA A 4 -1.28 -3.05 -22.59
N PRO A 5 -0.78 -3.36 -23.80
CA PRO A 5 -0.93 -4.71 -24.35
C PRO A 5 -0.09 -5.69 -23.53
N THR A 6 -0.74 -6.74 -23.01
CA THR A 6 -0.13 -7.80 -22.19
C THR A 6 0.76 -8.76 -22.97
N THR A 7 0.90 -8.59 -24.28
CA THR A 7 1.43 -9.61 -25.20
C THR A 7 2.95 -9.57 -25.42
N SER A 8 3.70 -8.74 -24.68
CA SER A 8 5.17 -8.63 -24.85
C SER A 8 5.99 -8.90 -23.59
N LEU A 9 5.45 -8.67 -22.38
CA LEU A 9 6.24 -8.64 -21.15
C LEU A 9 6.43 -10.01 -20.48
N PHE A 10 5.76 -11.07 -20.95
CA PHE A 10 5.84 -12.42 -20.37
C PHE A 10 6.45 -13.46 -21.32
N ASN A 11 7.01 -13.03 -22.45
CA ASN A 11 7.31 -13.90 -23.59
C ASN A 11 8.56 -14.79 -23.40
N THR A 12 9.17 -14.82 -22.21
CA THR A 12 10.36 -15.64 -21.93
C THR A 12 10.27 -16.51 -20.68
N HIS A 13 9.21 -16.42 -19.86
CA HIS A 13 9.24 -17.01 -18.53
C HIS A 13 7.92 -17.63 -18.06
N GLU A 14 7.40 -18.61 -18.82
CA GLU A 14 6.79 -19.89 -18.37
C GLU A 14 5.93 -20.51 -19.50
N PRO A 15 6.01 -21.84 -19.82
CA PRO A 15 5.64 -22.96 -18.90
C PRO A 15 6.59 -24.20 -19.03
N GLU A 16 6.51 -25.33 -18.30
CA GLU A 16 5.39 -26.03 -17.63
C GLU A 16 5.79 -26.56 -16.24
N PRO A 17 4.84 -26.56 -15.28
CA PRO A 17 4.91 -27.47 -14.14
C PRO A 17 4.68 -28.89 -14.65
N SER A 18 5.65 -29.79 -14.46
CA SER A 18 5.40 -31.22 -14.70
C SER A 18 6.03 -32.11 -13.65
N PHE A 19 5.17 -33.01 -13.17
CA PHE A 19 5.28 -33.92 -12.02
C PHE A 19 6.34 -35.03 -12.18
N ILE A 20 7.29 -34.89 -13.14
CA ILE A 20 8.05 -36.03 -13.68
C ILE A 20 9.55 -35.76 -13.89
N ASP A 21 10.07 -34.53 -13.85
CA ASP A 21 11.52 -34.32 -14.10
C ASP A 21 12.18 -33.39 -13.07
N LEU A 22 13.00 -33.97 -12.19
CA LEU A 22 13.72 -33.26 -11.12
C LEU A 22 14.81 -32.31 -11.67
N ASP A 23 15.15 -32.40 -12.96
CA ASP A 23 16.22 -31.63 -13.60
C ASP A 23 15.73 -30.45 -14.46
N LEU A 24 14.41 -30.19 -14.51
CA LEU A 24 13.81 -29.09 -15.30
C LEU A 24 13.25 -27.93 -14.45
N HIS A 25 13.63 -27.84 -13.18
CA HIS A 25 13.19 -26.77 -12.31
C HIS A 25 13.78 -25.42 -12.77
N ASN A 26 12.92 -24.46 -13.09
CA ASN A 26 13.34 -23.09 -13.41
C ASN A 26 13.72 -22.36 -12.11
N PRO A 27 15.01 -22.11 -11.85
CA PRO A 27 15.45 -21.51 -10.60
C PRO A 27 15.30 -19.98 -10.60
N TYR A 28 14.72 -19.37 -11.63
CA TYR A 28 14.47 -17.94 -11.73
C TYR A 28 12.98 -17.65 -12.08
N ARG A 29 12.09 -18.53 -11.61
CA ARG A 29 10.64 -18.43 -11.85
C ARG A 29 9.98 -17.32 -11.04
N TRP A 30 8.84 -16.84 -11.51
CA TRP A 30 8.08 -15.74 -10.91
C TRP A 30 6.70 -16.19 -10.39
N ILE A 31 6.31 -17.44 -10.65
CA ILE A 31 5.10 -18.09 -10.13
C ILE A 31 5.50 -19.27 -9.23
N ASN A 32 4.76 -19.50 -8.13
CA ASN A 32 4.94 -20.66 -7.26
C ASN A 32 4.47 -21.96 -7.93
N GLU A 33 5.20 -23.06 -7.72
CA GLU A 33 4.73 -24.39 -8.10
C GLU A 33 3.78 -25.02 -7.05
N PHE A 34 3.28 -26.20 -7.37
CA PHE A 34 2.53 -27.02 -6.43
C PHE A 34 3.38 -27.31 -5.19
N HIS A 35 2.76 -27.18 -4.03
CA HIS A 35 3.42 -27.34 -2.74
C HIS A 35 4.52 -26.32 -2.41
N GLU A 36 4.53 -25.14 -3.01
CA GLU A 36 5.53 -24.12 -2.69
C GLU A 36 4.98 -22.95 -1.88
N THR A 37 5.80 -22.41 -0.98
CA THR A 37 5.60 -21.08 -0.39
C THR A 37 5.80 -19.99 -1.44
N ALA A 38 5.50 -18.74 -1.07
CA ALA A 38 5.64 -17.55 -1.88
C ALA A 38 7.01 -17.25 -2.52
N GLY A 39 8.08 -18.02 -2.27
CA GLY A 39 9.37 -18.01 -2.97
C GLY A 39 10.13 -16.66 -2.97
N ASP A 40 11.40 -16.60 -2.53
CA ASP A 40 12.22 -15.37 -2.52
C ASP A 40 13.53 -15.50 -3.32
N GLU A 41 14.18 -14.38 -3.61
CA GLU A 41 15.52 -14.40 -4.22
C GLU A 41 16.55 -14.80 -3.15
N GLY A 42 17.01 -16.05 -3.23
CA GLY A 42 18.08 -16.54 -2.36
C GLY A 42 19.42 -15.86 -2.68
N TRP A 43 20.38 -15.99 -1.76
CA TRP A 43 21.78 -15.53 -1.83
C TRP A 43 22.57 -15.90 -3.11
N THR A 44 22.03 -16.77 -3.96
CA THR A 44 22.63 -17.17 -5.25
C THR A 44 21.95 -16.54 -6.47
N GLY A 45 20.97 -15.65 -6.25
CA GLY A 45 20.09 -15.08 -7.28
C GLY A 45 18.97 -16.02 -7.74
N LYS A 46 18.89 -17.23 -7.18
CA LYS A 46 17.87 -18.23 -7.50
C LYS A 46 16.65 -18.09 -6.61
N THR A 47 15.47 -18.33 -7.15
CA THR A 47 14.21 -18.47 -6.43
C THR A 47 14.32 -19.62 -5.43
N TRP A 48 14.17 -19.31 -4.14
CA TRP A 48 14.17 -20.24 -3.03
C TRP A 48 12.76 -20.37 -2.45
N SER A 49 12.24 -21.58 -2.37
CA SER A 49 10.90 -21.88 -1.85
C SER A 49 10.99 -22.96 -0.76
N LEU A 50 10.06 -22.92 0.19
CA LEU A 50 9.83 -24.01 1.15
C LEU A 50 8.57 -24.79 0.75
N PRO A 51 8.44 -26.05 1.20
CA PRO A 51 7.20 -26.80 1.03
C PRO A 51 6.01 -26.14 1.76
N SER A 52 4.86 -26.03 1.10
CA SER A 52 3.61 -25.45 1.63
C SER A 52 2.38 -26.23 1.18
N TRP A 53 1.48 -26.56 2.10
CA TRP A 53 0.21 -27.22 1.77
C TRP A 53 -0.96 -26.24 1.62
N ASP A 54 -0.68 -24.94 1.71
CA ASP A 54 -1.70 -23.91 1.51
C ASP A 54 -1.99 -23.75 0.02
N GLN A 55 -3.17 -24.19 -0.40
CA GLN A 55 -3.63 -24.15 -1.79
C GLN A 55 -3.74 -22.72 -2.33
N ASN A 56 -3.86 -21.71 -1.45
CA ASN A 56 -3.88 -20.30 -1.87
C ASN A 56 -2.51 -19.81 -2.36
N ASN A 57 -1.42 -20.52 -2.00
CA ASN A 57 -0.07 -20.17 -2.45
C ASN A 57 0.32 -20.83 -3.77
N TRP A 58 -0.46 -21.80 -4.27
CA TRP A 58 -0.14 -22.49 -5.52
C TRP A 58 -0.45 -21.62 -6.74
N TYR A 59 0.46 -21.59 -7.71
CA TYR A 59 0.32 -20.80 -8.95
C TYR A 59 0.09 -19.30 -8.75
N HIS A 60 0.40 -18.78 -7.55
CA HIS A 60 0.42 -17.36 -7.27
C HIS A 60 1.78 -16.79 -7.72
N PRO A 61 1.84 -15.54 -8.26
CA PRO A 61 3.05 -14.74 -8.22
C PRO A 61 3.81 -14.88 -6.91
N ASN A 62 5.05 -15.31 -7.02
CA ASN A 62 6.00 -15.37 -5.93
C ASN A 62 6.51 -13.95 -5.62
N VAL A 63 7.35 -13.77 -4.60
CA VAL A 63 7.86 -12.44 -4.22
C VAL A 63 8.47 -11.72 -5.43
N ILE A 64 9.30 -12.43 -6.19
CA ILE A 64 9.97 -11.90 -7.39
C ILE A 64 8.93 -11.50 -8.44
N GLY A 65 7.90 -12.32 -8.65
CA GLY A 65 6.81 -12.03 -9.57
C GLY A 65 6.00 -10.80 -9.19
N HIS A 66 5.71 -10.62 -7.90
CA HIS A 66 5.06 -9.40 -7.40
C HIS A 66 5.92 -8.16 -7.65
N GLU A 67 7.24 -8.24 -7.46
CA GLU A 67 8.17 -7.14 -7.76
C GLU A 67 8.20 -6.79 -9.25
N GLN A 68 8.21 -7.79 -10.13
CA GLN A 68 8.17 -7.58 -11.58
C GLN A 68 6.86 -6.91 -12.01
N ILE A 69 5.73 -7.40 -11.51
CA ILE A 69 4.41 -6.81 -11.77
C ILE A 69 4.37 -5.37 -11.26
N ALA A 70 4.86 -5.11 -10.04
CA ALA A 70 4.94 -3.77 -9.47
C ALA A 70 5.80 -2.84 -10.34
N GLY A 71 6.95 -3.32 -10.83
CA GLY A 71 7.83 -2.58 -11.76
C GLY A 71 7.15 -2.24 -13.08
N MET A 72 6.33 -3.14 -13.62
CA MET A 72 5.57 -2.92 -14.87
C MET A 72 4.39 -1.98 -14.69
N VAL A 73 3.72 -2.02 -13.53
CA VAL A 73 2.56 -1.17 -13.21
C VAL A 73 3.00 0.26 -12.85
N ARG A 74 4.14 0.41 -12.17
CA ARG A 74 4.68 1.70 -11.70
C ARG A 74 4.71 2.82 -12.76
N PRO A 75 5.15 2.61 -14.01
CA PRO A 75 5.12 3.66 -15.04
C PRO A 75 3.75 3.86 -15.69
N LEU A 76 2.84 2.89 -15.59
CA LEU A 76 1.51 2.91 -16.22
C LEU A 76 0.46 3.60 -15.35
N VAL A 77 0.63 3.52 -14.03
CA VAL A 77 -0.11 4.32 -13.09
C VAL A 77 0.42 5.75 -13.22
N LYS A 78 -0.35 6.63 -13.87
CA LYS A 78 -0.21 8.07 -13.59
C LYS A 78 -0.28 8.16 -12.07
N PRO A 79 0.74 8.69 -11.38
CA PRO A 79 0.57 8.90 -9.95
C PRO A 79 -0.73 9.72 -9.84
N PRO A 80 -1.73 9.32 -9.04
CA PRO A 80 -2.48 10.39 -8.40
C PRO A 80 -1.39 11.29 -7.81
N ARG A 81 -1.48 12.61 -7.97
CA ARG A 81 -0.57 13.52 -7.26
C ARG A 81 -0.89 13.42 -5.75
N MET A 82 -0.75 12.23 -5.16
CA MET A 82 -0.63 11.92 -3.75
C MET A 82 0.77 12.37 -3.31
N TYR A 83 1.01 13.68 -3.37
CA TYR A 83 2.04 14.29 -2.56
C TYR A 83 1.46 14.35 -1.14
N GLY A 84 1.70 13.30 -0.35
CA GLY A 84 1.10 13.13 0.97
C GLY A 84 1.42 11.79 1.62
N LEU A 85 1.83 10.78 0.84
CA LEU A 85 2.62 9.69 1.38
C LEU A 85 4.04 10.22 1.64
N SER A 86 4.35 10.47 2.91
CA SER A 86 5.72 10.32 3.41
C SER A 86 6.33 9.09 2.74
N ALA A 87 7.55 9.23 2.22
CA ALA A 87 8.32 8.14 1.64
C ALA A 87 8.37 6.93 2.60
N GLY A 88 7.42 6.01 2.42
CA GLY A 88 7.32 4.73 3.10
C GLY A 88 7.05 3.58 2.14
N VAL A 89 6.82 3.85 0.84
CA VAL A 89 6.60 2.83 -0.19
C VAL A 89 7.92 2.45 -0.88
N SER A 90 9.01 2.44 -0.12
CA SER A 90 10.30 1.91 -0.55
C SER A 90 10.74 0.88 0.45
N GLN A 91 10.08 -0.27 0.46
CA GLN A 91 10.63 -1.59 0.80
C GLN A 91 9.61 -2.65 0.32
N VAL A 92 9.31 -2.68 -0.99
CA VAL A 92 8.70 -3.88 -1.59
C VAL A 92 9.85 -4.79 -1.96
N ALA A 93 10.35 -5.46 -0.94
CA ALA A 93 11.17 -6.67 -0.94
C ALA A 93 11.03 -7.24 0.48
N PRO A 94 10.80 -8.55 0.68
CA PRO A 94 11.16 -9.17 1.94
C PRO A 94 12.69 -9.05 2.05
N VAL A 95 13.14 -8.02 2.77
CA VAL A 95 14.54 -7.92 3.15
C VAL A 95 14.86 -9.19 3.93
N PRO A 96 15.89 -9.96 3.54
CA PRO A 96 16.27 -11.17 4.26
C PRO A 96 16.38 -10.88 5.77
N GLY A 97 15.59 -11.59 6.58
CA GLY A 97 15.52 -11.40 8.04
C GLY A 97 14.34 -10.57 8.55
N VAL A 98 13.49 -10.03 7.68
CA VAL A 98 12.25 -9.35 8.11
C VAL A 98 11.19 -10.38 8.47
N ARG A 99 10.97 -10.56 9.78
CA ARG A 99 10.01 -11.54 10.30
C ARG A 99 8.57 -11.07 10.23
N MET A 100 8.32 -9.75 10.23
CA MET A 100 7.00 -9.14 10.27
C MET A 100 7.03 -7.74 9.65
N ARG A 101 5.95 -7.35 8.96
CA ARG A 101 5.75 -6.03 8.37
C ARG A 101 4.35 -5.50 8.56
N ALA A 102 4.23 -4.30 9.12
CA ALA A 102 2.99 -3.55 9.19
C ALA A 102 2.71 -2.81 7.89
N ASP A 103 1.47 -2.92 7.42
CA ASP A 103 0.96 -2.20 6.26
C ASP A 103 -0.47 -1.71 6.54
N VAL A 104 -0.84 -0.57 5.95
CA VAL A 104 -2.15 0.05 6.08
C VAL A 104 -2.62 0.52 4.71
N ILE A 105 -3.76 -0.02 4.29
CA ILE A 105 -4.53 0.44 3.14
C ILE A 105 -5.67 1.32 3.66
N GLY A 106 -6.00 2.38 2.94
CA GLY A 106 -7.15 3.22 3.27
C GLY A 106 -6.96 4.66 2.84
N GLN A 107 -7.96 5.49 3.15
CA GLN A 107 -7.87 6.93 2.94
C GLN A 107 -6.99 7.53 4.03
N ASN A 108 -5.96 8.28 3.65
CA ASN A 108 -5.15 9.07 4.58
C ASN A 108 -5.46 10.57 4.51
N LEU A 109 -6.32 10.97 3.57
CA LEU A 109 -6.91 12.30 3.44
C LEU A 109 -8.39 12.12 3.73
N VAL A 110 -8.89 12.78 4.76
CA VAL A 110 -10.26 12.61 5.22
C VAL A 110 -10.86 13.95 5.57
N ARG A 111 -12.15 14.10 5.26
CA ARG A 111 -12.90 15.28 5.66
C ARG A 111 -13.24 15.21 7.14
N ALA A 112 -13.10 16.33 7.85
CA ALA A 112 -13.48 16.38 9.27
C ALA A 112 -14.92 15.92 9.51
N GLY A 113 -15.09 14.95 10.40
CA GLY A 113 -16.39 14.37 10.74
C GLY A 113 -16.86 13.22 9.83
N GLU A 114 -16.17 12.95 8.72
CA GLU A 114 -16.45 11.77 7.90
C GLU A 114 -15.78 10.50 8.46
N PRO A 115 -16.30 9.30 8.13
CA PRO A 115 -15.66 8.04 8.48
C PRO A 115 -14.30 7.86 7.80
N LEU A 116 -13.26 7.68 8.60
CA LEU A 116 -11.93 7.20 8.24
C LEU A 116 -11.91 5.68 8.35
N GLU A 117 -11.74 4.99 7.22
CA GLU A 117 -11.55 3.54 7.15
C GLU A 117 -10.07 3.22 6.96
N LEU A 118 -9.52 2.39 7.85
CA LEU A 118 -8.15 1.89 7.78
C LEU A 118 -8.18 0.35 7.80
N ASP A 119 -7.41 -0.24 6.89
CA ASP A 119 -7.33 -1.68 6.66
C ASP A 119 -5.88 -2.15 6.70
N ALA A 120 -5.50 -2.82 7.79
CA ALA A 120 -4.18 -3.42 7.95
C ALA A 120 -4.09 -4.87 7.44
N SER A 121 -5.02 -5.32 6.60
CA SER A 121 -5.06 -6.73 6.14
C SER A 121 -3.88 -7.12 5.25
N SER A 122 -3.18 -6.14 4.67
CA SER A 122 -1.91 -6.35 3.96
C SER A 122 -0.68 -6.50 4.87
N SER A 123 -0.86 -6.37 6.19
CA SER A 123 0.22 -6.66 7.14
C SER A 123 0.62 -8.14 7.06
N TYR A 124 1.92 -8.40 7.18
CA TYR A 124 2.50 -9.72 6.95
C TYR A 124 3.33 -10.20 8.14
N THR A 125 3.30 -11.51 8.40
CA THR A 125 4.28 -12.20 9.24
C THR A 125 4.78 -13.45 8.53
N SER A 126 6.08 -13.72 8.65
CA SER A 126 6.74 -14.90 8.08
C SER A 126 6.41 -16.19 8.82
N ILE A 127 5.95 -16.11 10.08
CA ILE A 127 5.65 -17.26 10.93
C ILE A 127 4.34 -17.02 11.68
N GLY A 128 3.41 -17.96 11.57
CA GLY A 128 2.14 -17.93 12.33
C GLY A 128 1.12 -16.96 11.72
N ARG A 129 0.36 -16.28 12.59
CA ARG A 129 -0.64 -15.28 12.20
C ARG A 129 -0.56 -14.05 13.10
N ILE A 130 -0.86 -12.89 12.53
CA ILE A 130 -1.07 -11.66 13.29
C ILE A 130 -2.35 -11.83 14.11
N HIS A 131 -2.28 -11.46 15.38
CA HIS A 131 -3.36 -11.64 16.34
C HIS A 131 -3.87 -10.35 16.94
N ARG A 132 -3.09 -9.27 16.83
CA ARG A 132 -3.37 -8.00 17.48
C ARG A 132 -2.95 -6.84 16.59
N TRP A 133 -3.82 -5.85 16.48
CA TRP A 133 -3.62 -4.59 15.78
C TRP A 133 -3.93 -3.45 16.76
N GLN A 134 -2.92 -2.69 17.11
CA GLN A 134 -3.01 -1.58 18.03
C GLN A 134 -2.77 -0.28 17.26
N TRP A 135 -3.73 0.64 17.34
CA TRP A 135 -3.71 1.89 16.59
C TRP A 135 -3.61 3.06 17.56
N ASP A 136 -2.58 3.87 17.34
CA ASP A 136 -2.37 5.19 17.92
C ASP A 136 -2.62 6.18 16.77
N LEU A 137 -3.81 6.76 16.70
CA LEU A 137 -4.26 7.58 15.57
C LEU A 137 -3.83 9.04 15.70
N ASP A 138 -3.51 9.52 16.89
CA ASP A 138 -3.12 10.91 17.12
C ASP A 138 -1.62 11.12 17.31
N GLY A 139 -0.87 10.03 17.53
CA GLY A 139 0.59 10.00 17.66
C GLY A 139 1.08 10.34 19.07
N ASP A 140 0.23 10.23 20.09
CA ASP A 140 0.59 10.56 21.47
C ASP A 140 1.30 9.42 22.23
N GLY A 141 1.38 8.24 21.63
CA GLY A 141 2.01 7.04 22.20
C GLY A 141 1.04 6.14 23.00
N HIS A 142 -0.23 6.51 23.11
CA HIS A 142 -1.30 5.67 23.60
C HIS A 142 -2.09 5.05 22.44
N TYR A 143 -2.58 3.83 22.64
CA TYR A 143 -3.40 3.17 21.62
C TYR A 143 -4.87 3.45 21.88
N GLU A 144 -5.57 4.17 21.00
CA GLU A 144 -7.03 4.37 21.09
C GLU A 144 -7.78 3.09 20.73
N ILE A 145 -7.14 2.20 19.97
CA ILE A 145 -7.74 0.98 19.46
C ILE A 145 -6.80 -0.18 19.68
N ASP A 146 -7.36 -1.25 20.22
CA ASP A 146 -6.72 -2.55 20.33
C ASP A 146 -7.71 -3.58 19.79
N SER A 147 -7.39 -4.17 18.64
CA SER A 147 -8.31 -5.02 17.88
C SER A 147 -7.69 -6.37 17.55
N ALA A 148 -8.55 -7.39 17.45
CA ALA A 148 -8.22 -8.72 16.93
C ALA A 148 -8.47 -8.84 15.41
N THR A 149 -8.94 -7.77 14.77
CA THR A 149 -9.18 -7.70 13.31
C THR A 149 -8.40 -6.53 12.70
N PRO A 150 -7.97 -6.65 11.43
CA PRO A 150 -7.12 -5.65 10.79
C PRO A 150 -7.86 -4.38 10.35
N ARG A 151 -9.20 -4.37 10.37
CA ARG A 151 -10.01 -3.26 9.86
C ARG A 151 -10.63 -2.46 10.98
N ILE A 152 -10.53 -1.15 10.87
CA ILE A 152 -11.14 -0.21 11.80
C ILE A 152 -11.84 0.92 11.05
N THR A 153 -12.84 1.49 11.69
CA THR A 153 -13.50 2.73 11.23
C THR A 153 -13.50 3.72 12.39
N ARG A 154 -13.09 4.96 12.13
CA ARG A 154 -13.10 6.05 13.12
C ARG A 154 -13.52 7.37 12.50
N THR A 155 -13.89 8.33 13.35
CA THR A 155 -14.26 9.67 12.91
C THR A 155 -13.36 10.68 13.60
N LEU A 156 -12.56 11.40 12.81
CA LEU A 156 -11.71 12.48 13.30
C LEU A 156 -12.40 13.81 13.03
N LYS A 157 -12.65 14.60 14.07
CA LYS A 157 -13.38 15.88 13.98
C LYS A 157 -12.47 17.10 13.99
N GLN A 158 -11.29 16.96 14.58
CA GLN A 158 -10.34 18.04 14.66
C GLN A 158 -9.55 18.08 13.35
N LEU A 159 -9.43 19.29 12.80
CA LEU A 159 -8.60 19.53 11.62
C LEU A 159 -7.13 19.44 12.04
N GLY A 160 -6.31 18.86 11.17
CA GLY A 160 -4.88 18.74 11.46
C GLY A 160 -4.18 17.63 10.70
N LYS A 161 -2.88 17.56 10.95
CA LYS A 161 -2.02 16.46 10.50
C LYS A 161 -1.68 15.60 11.69
N TYR A 162 -2.10 14.35 11.64
CA TYR A 162 -1.82 13.35 12.66
C TYR A 162 -0.72 12.42 12.17
N ARG A 163 0.13 11.99 13.10
CA ARG A 163 1.23 11.09 12.80
C ARG A 163 0.95 9.74 13.44
N ALA A 164 -0.01 9.03 12.86
CA ALA A 164 -0.54 7.80 13.39
C ALA A 164 0.48 6.65 13.35
N HIS A 165 0.35 5.74 14.31
CA HIS A 165 1.13 4.52 14.45
C HIS A 165 0.20 3.30 14.46
N LEU A 166 0.53 2.30 13.63
CA LEU A 166 -0.02 0.95 13.72
C LEU A 166 1.05 0.04 14.30
N HIS A 167 0.78 -0.57 15.45
CA HIS A 167 1.58 -1.63 16.03
C HIS A 167 0.86 -2.97 15.85
N ILE A 168 1.52 -3.94 15.23
CA ILE A 168 0.99 -5.30 15.06
C ILE A 168 1.78 -6.29 15.88
N THR A 169 1.11 -7.34 16.37
CA THR A 169 1.77 -8.44 17.09
C THR A 169 1.26 -9.80 16.62
N ASP A 170 2.18 -10.74 16.39
CA ASP A 170 1.85 -12.13 16.08
C ASP A 170 1.71 -13.02 17.33
N GLY A 171 1.30 -14.28 17.11
CA GLY A 171 1.13 -15.25 18.20
C GLY A 171 2.42 -15.70 18.91
N THR A 172 3.59 -15.37 18.35
CA THR A 172 4.90 -15.65 18.96
C THR A 172 5.41 -14.47 19.80
N GLY A 173 4.74 -13.32 19.72
CA GLY A 173 5.17 -12.06 20.34
C GLY A 173 6.07 -11.22 19.46
N THR A 174 6.30 -11.59 18.20
CA THR A 174 7.00 -10.72 17.24
C THR A 174 6.08 -9.55 16.89
N SER A 175 6.65 -8.35 16.74
CA SER A 175 5.91 -7.13 16.42
C SER A 175 6.60 -6.28 15.39
N ASP A 176 5.82 -5.48 14.66
CA ASP A 176 6.31 -4.39 13.82
C ASP A 176 5.44 -3.14 14.01
N THR A 177 5.97 -1.97 13.64
CA THR A 177 5.23 -0.71 13.77
C THR A 177 5.38 0.16 12.52
N LEU A 178 4.24 0.50 11.91
CA LEU A 178 4.16 1.44 10.80
C LEU A 178 3.76 2.82 11.31
N THR A 179 4.43 3.86 10.82
CA THR A 179 4.00 5.25 11.02
C THR A 179 3.48 5.81 9.71
N PHE A 180 2.29 6.40 9.72
CA PHE A 180 1.67 6.98 8.52
C PHE A 180 0.94 8.29 8.86
N PRO A 181 0.91 9.26 7.92
CA PRO A 181 0.22 10.51 8.16
C PRO A 181 -1.29 10.37 7.91
N ILE A 182 -2.11 11.02 8.73
CA ILE A 182 -3.53 11.26 8.44
C ILE A 182 -3.73 12.78 8.35
N HIS A 183 -4.35 13.24 7.26
CA HIS A 183 -4.68 14.64 7.04
C HIS A 183 -6.19 14.81 7.15
N VAL A 184 -6.61 15.58 8.14
CA VAL A 184 -8.02 15.94 8.34
C VAL A 184 -8.19 17.38 7.91
N THR A 185 -8.86 17.59 6.77
CA THR A 185 -9.15 18.92 6.21
C THR A 185 -10.66 19.14 6.11
N ARG A 186 -11.09 20.36 5.80
CA ARG A 186 -12.51 20.71 5.78
C ARG A 186 -13.29 20.03 4.65
N ASP A 187 -12.60 19.66 3.59
CA ASP A 187 -13.14 19.05 2.37
C ASP A 187 -12.52 17.68 2.03
N GLY A 188 -11.45 17.29 2.72
CA GLY A 188 -10.80 15.99 2.61
C GLY A 188 -9.74 15.86 1.52
N ASP A 189 -9.26 16.96 0.96
CA ASP A 189 -8.28 16.94 -0.15
C ASP A 189 -6.80 16.92 0.31
N GLY A 190 -6.56 17.07 1.62
CA GLY A 190 -5.23 17.05 2.23
C GLY A 190 -4.52 18.40 2.32
N VAL A 191 -5.11 19.48 1.79
CA VAL A 191 -4.58 20.85 1.88
C VAL A 191 -5.13 21.54 3.13
N PRO A 192 -4.27 22.09 4.03
CA PRO A 192 -4.77 22.81 5.20
C PRO A 192 -5.56 24.06 4.81
N ASP A 193 -6.69 24.33 5.45
CA ASP A 193 -7.60 25.46 5.14
C ASP A 193 -6.91 26.84 4.99
N ASN A 194 -5.75 27.06 5.63
CA ASN A 194 -5.01 28.33 5.56
C ASN A 194 -4.05 28.44 4.36
N GLN A 195 -3.86 27.35 3.63
CA GLN A 195 -3.04 27.23 2.41
C GLN A 195 -3.89 26.80 1.21
N ASP A 196 -5.18 26.57 1.43
CA ASP A 196 -6.12 26.06 0.46
C ASP A 196 -6.79 27.22 -0.30
N ASN A 197 -6.65 27.24 -1.62
CA ASN A 197 -7.30 28.22 -2.47
C ASN A 197 -8.79 27.90 -2.72
N CYS A 198 -9.28 26.74 -2.27
CA CYS A 198 -10.70 26.39 -2.19
C CYS A 198 -11.08 25.64 -0.88
N PRO A 199 -11.09 26.29 0.30
CA PRO A 199 -11.24 25.66 1.63
C PRO A 199 -12.46 24.77 1.89
N THR A 200 -13.41 24.69 0.96
CA THR A 200 -14.65 23.93 1.10
C THR A 200 -14.92 22.98 -0.08
N ILE A 201 -14.10 23.01 -1.11
CA ILE A 201 -14.26 22.23 -2.34
C ILE A 201 -12.92 21.58 -2.66
N ALA A 202 -12.87 20.26 -2.52
CA ALA A 202 -11.66 19.47 -2.70
C ALA A 202 -10.98 19.76 -4.04
N ASN A 203 -9.76 20.28 -3.98
CA ASN A 203 -8.91 20.56 -5.12
C ASN A 203 -7.43 20.40 -4.74
N GLN A 204 -7.05 19.15 -4.48
CA GLN A 204 -5.71 18.78 -4.01
C GLN A 204 -4.56 19.33 -4.90
N ASP A 205 -4.80 19.57 -6.18
CA ASP A 205 -3.83 20.13 -7.12
C ASP A 205 -3.66 21.65 -7.00
N GLN A 206 -4.57 22.33 -6.28
CA GLN A 206 -4.56 23.76 -5.98
C GLN A 206 -4.40 24.62 -7.23
N THR A 207 -4.96 24.15 -8.36
CA THR A 207 -4.88 24.88 -9.63
C THR A 207 -5.61 26.22 -9.51
N ASP A 208 -4.91 27.29 -9.86
CA ASP A 208 -5.40 28.67 -9.93
C ASP A 208 -4.86 29.27 -11.23
N THR A 209 -5.68 29.23 -12.28
CA THR A 209 -5.24 29.56 -13.64
C THR A 209 -5.00 31.06 -13.82
N ASP A 210 -5.83 31.91 -13.21
CA ASP A 210 -5.74 33.36 -13.35
C ASP A 210 -4.90 34.04 -12.25
N HIS A 211 -4.39 33.24 -11.31
CA HIS A 211 -3.50 33.63 -10.21
C HIS A 211 -4.12 34.67 -9.27
N ASN A 212 -5.44 34.58 -9.06
CA ASN A 212 -6.17 35.51 -8.20
C ASN A 212 -6.22 35.05 -6.73
N GLY A 213 -5.70 33.85 -6.42
CA GLY A 213 -5.69 33.25 -5.09
C GLY A 213 -6.92 32.41 -4.76
N VAL A 214 -7.87 32.30 -5.68
CA VAL A 214 -9.06 31.42 -5.61
C VAL A 214 -8.84 30.28 -6.61
N GLY A 215 -8.98 29.04 -6.15
CA GLY A 215 -8.74 27.89 -7.02
C GLY A 215 -9.82 27.75 -8.10
N ASP A 216 -9.43 27.16 -9.23
CA ASP A 216 -10.32 26.95 -10.38
C ASP A 216 -11.58 26.15 -10.00
N ALA A 217 -11.48 25.30 -8.97
CA ALA A 217 -12.57 24.47 -8.48
C ALA A 217 -13.70 25.28 -7.80
N CYS A 218 -13.39 26.46 -7.27
CA CYS A 218 -14.33 27.30 -6.52
C CYS A 218 -14.45 28.73 -7.07
N ASP A 219 -13.65 29.10 -8.07
CA ASP A 219 -13.73 30.40 -8.72
C ASP A 219 -14.85 30.45 -9.80
N PRO A 220 -15.91 31.27 -9.61
CA PRO A 220 -16.97 31.44 -10.60
C PRO A 220 -16.55 32.22 -11.86
N HIS A 221 -15.36 32.81 -11.85
CA HIS A 221 -14.81 33.66 -12.91
C HIS A 221 -13.71 33.00 -13.73
N THR A 222 -13.45 31.70 -13.55
CA THR A 222 -12.60 30.89 -14.44
C THR A 222 -13.09 30.97 -15.88
N LYS A 223 -12.66 32.00 -16.59
CA LYS A 223 -12.90 32.15 -18.01
C LYS A 223 -11.88 31.24 -18.68
N ALA A 224 -12.37 30.23 -19.41
CA ALA A 224 -11.57 29.53 -20.40
C ALA A 224 -10.74 30.56 -21.19
N PRO A 225 -9.45 30.28 -21.48
CA PRO A 225 -8.59 31.23 -22.16
C PRO A 225 -9.26 31.70 -23.46
N ARG A 226 -9.25 33.02 -23.68
CA ARG A 226 -9.70 33.63 -24.93
C ARG A 226 -8.79 33.25 -26.09
#